data_AF-A0A529Y194-F1
#
_entry.id   AF-A0A529Y194-F1
#
_cell.length_a   1.000
_cell.length_b   1.000
_cell.length_c   1.000
_cell.angle_alpha   90.00
_cell.angle_beta   90.00
_cell.angle_gamma   90.00
#
_symmetry.space_group_name_H-M   'P 1'
#
loop_
_entity.id
_entity.type
_entity.pdbx_description
1 polymer ?
#
loop_
_entity_poly.entity_id
_entity_poly.type
_entity_poly.pdbx_seq_one_letter_code
_entity_poly.pdbx_strand_id
1 'polypeptide(L)'
;KYYWPNNSVLIVAGDVEPDTVRALAEKTYGKVARGPDLPPRIRPVEPEQNTRRTVTLSDARVSVPSFSTQWVVPSYHTAKPGEAEALDLLAEILGGGNRGRLYQALAVQQGIASSARVYFQGTVLDDTKFAIYGAPRGDAKLADLEAAAAAEVARIAEDGVSNEELGKAKDHYLLNMIFAEDNLDWLASIYGSTLATGGTV
;
A
#
# COMPACT_ATOMS: atom_id res chain seq x y z
N LYS A 1 -22.99 -1.22 -17.99
CA LYS A 1 -22.03 -2.11 -18.69
C LYS A 1 -21.38 -3.12 -17.74
N TYR A 2 -20.79 -2.71 -16.61
CA TYR A 2 -19.98 -3.58 -15.74
C TYR A 2 -20.64 -3.99 -14.40
N TYR A 3 -21.76 -3.37 -14.02
CA TYR A 3 -22.44 -3.60 -12.75
C TYR A 3 -23.49 -4.71 -12.91
N TRP A 4 -23.06 -5.95 -12.76
CA TRP A 4 -23.91 -7.13 -12.85
C TRP A 4 -23.58 -8.11 -11.72
N PRO A 5 -24.54 -8.93 -11.24
CA PRO A 5 -24.28 -9.90 -10.19
C PRO A 5 -23.10 -10.85 -10.47
N ASN A 6 -22.87 -11.20 -11.73
CA ASN A 6 -21.73 -12.02 -12.17
C ASN A 6 -20.37 -11.31 -12.19
N ASN A 7 -20.31 -10.04 -11.80
CA ASN A 7 -19.09 -9.25 -11.66
C ASN A 7 -19.11 -8.44 -10.34
N SER A 8 -19.78 -8.98 -9.32
CA SER A 8 -19.89 -8.36 -7.99
C SER A 8 -19.64 -9.39 -6.90
N VAL A 9 -19.08 -8.93 -5.78
CA VAL A 9 -18.93 -9.71 -4.55
C VAL A 9 -19.62 -8.94 -3.42
N LEU A 10 -20.45 -9.63 -2.64
CA LEU A 10 -21.07 -9.06 -1.44
C LEU A 10 -20.27 -9.53 -0.22
N ILE A 11 -19.74 -8.58 0.55
CA ILE A 11 -19.09 -8.84 1.82
C ILE A 11 -20.00 -8.31 2.93
N VAL A 12 -20.25 -9.15 3.93
CA VAL A 12 -21.01 -8.77 5.15
C VAL A 12 -20.14 -9.15 6.34
N ALA A 13 -19.77 -8.18 7.16
CA ALA A 13 -18.98 -8.36 8.37
C ALA A 13 -19.71 -7.73 9.56
N GLY A 14 -19.85 -8.48 10.65
CA GLY A 14 -20.54 -8.05 11.86
C GLY A 14 -21.30 -9.19 12.53
N ASP A 15 -22.21 -8.83 13.42
CA ASP A 15 -23.08 -9.77 14.15
C ASP A 15 -24.19 -10.31 13.23
N VAL A 16 -23.85 -11.33 12.44
CA VAL A 16 -24.76 -11.92 11.44
C VAL A 16 -24.59 -13.44 11.36
N GLU A 17 -25.70 -14.13 11.13
CA GLU A 17 -25.70 -15.56 10.85
C GLU A 17 -25.52 -15.84 9.34
N PRO A 18 -24.50 -16.61 8.91
CA PRO A 18 -24.19 -16.82 7.49
C PRO A 18 -25.37 -17.31 6.64
N ASP A 19 -26.15 -18.25 7.16
CA ASP A 19 -27.32 -18.79 6.44
C ASP A 19 -28.43 -17.74 6.26
N THR A 20 -28.60 -16.87 7.25
CA THR A 20 -29.56 -15.75 7.18
C THR A 20 -29.12 -14.74 6.14
N VAL A 21 -27.84 -14.37 6.12
CA VAL A 21 -27.26 -13.47 5.12
C VAL A 21 -27.44 -14.04 3.71
N ARG A 22 -27.13 -15.33 3.53
CA ARG A 22 -27.27 -16.02 2.24
C ARG A 22 -28.72 -16.01 1.76
N ALA A 23 -29.68 -16.34 2.63
CA ALA A 23 -31.10 -16.32 2.29
C ALA A 23 -31.60 -14.91 1.92
N LEU A 24 -31.14 -13.87 2.64
CA LEU A 24 -31.47 -12.48 2.33
C LEU A 24 -30.85 -12.04 0.99
N ALA A 25 -29.60 -12.42 0.71
CA ALA A 25 -28.93 -12.13 -0.55
C ALA A 25 -29.65 -12.77 -1.73
N GLU A 26 -30.05 -14.05 -1.63
CA GLU A 26 -30.85 -14.74 -2.66
C GLU A 26 -32.22 -14.07 -2.88
N LYS A 27 -32.91 -13.66 -1.79
CA LYS A 27 -34.22 -12.98 -1.85
C LYS A 27 -34.15 -11.55 -2.40
N THR A 28 -32.98 -10.92 -2.39
CA THR A 28 -32.78 -9.52 -2.81
C THR A 28 -31.95 -9.47 -4.09
N TYR A 29 -30.63 -9.51 -3.98
CA TYR A 29 -29.69 -9.46 -5.12
C TYR A 29 -29.86 -10.63 -6.08
N GLY A 30 -30.22 -11.81 -5.59
CA GLY A 30 -30.47 -13.01 -6.41
C GLY A 30 -31.65 -12.89 -7.38
N LYS A 31 -32.54 -11.90 -7.20
CA LYS A 31 -33.61 -11.59 -8.16
C LYS A 31 -33.10 -10.88 -9.41
N VAL A 32 -31.91 -10.27 -9.35
CA VAL A 32 -31.30 -9.62 -10.49
C VAL A 32 -30.72 -10.70 -11.39
N ALA A 33 -31.20 -10.75 -12.63
CA ALA A 33 -30.70 -11.72 -13.61
C ALA A 33 -29.18 -11.56 -13.82
N ARG A 34 -28.52 -12.68 -14.10
CA ARG A 34 -27.11 -12.68 -14.54
C ARG A 34 -26.96 -11.73 -15.74
N GLY A 35 -25.96 -10.87 -15.70
CA GLY A 35 -25.61 -10.00 -16.82
C GLY A 35 -24.96 -10.77 -17.97
N PRO A 36 -24.75 -10.11 -19.13
CA PRO A 36 -23.93 -10.67 -20.19
C PRO A 36 -22.52 -10.99 -19.68
N ASP A 37 -21.85 -11.93 -20.34
CA ASP A 37 -20.44 -12.16 -20.11
C ASP A 37 -19.65 -10.90 -20.46
N LEU A 38 -18.72 -10.56 -19.57
CA LEU A 38 -17.93 -9.35 -19.75
C LEU A 38 -16.89 -9.57 -20.85
N PRO A 39 -16.63 -8.56 -21.69
CA PRO A 39 -15.56 -8.65 -22.67
C PRO A 39 -14.22 -8.85 -21.97
N PRO A 40 -13.22 -9.45 -22.65
CA PRO A 40 -11.87 -9.54 -22.12
C PRO A 40 -11.37 -8.18 -21.62
N ARG A 41 -10.78 -8.17 -20.43
CA ARG A 41 -10.20 -6.94 -19.87
C ARG A 41 -8.89 -6.65 -20.60
N ILE A 42 -8.91 -5.60 -21.44
CA ILE A 42 -7.68 -5.06 -22.03
C ILE A 42 -7.02 -4.20 -20.96
N ARG A 43 -5.88 -4.66 -20.44
CA ARG A 43 -5.10 -3.95 -19.43
C ARG A 43 -3.80 -3.46 -20.07
N PRO A 44 -3.67 -2.14 -20.30
CA PRO A 44 -2.39 -1.57 -20.70
C PRO A 44 -1.35 -1.87 -19.62
N VAL A 45 -0.20 -2.38 -20.04
CA VAL A 45 0.93 -2.63 -19.15
C VAL A 45 1.80 -1.38 -19.14
N GLU A 46 2.26 -0.97 -17.95
CA GLU A 46 3.24 0.11 -17.82
C GLU A 46 4.52 -0.32 -18.57
N PRO A 47 5.02 0.49 -19.52
CA PRO A 47 6.28 0.20 -20.18
C PRO A 47 7.44 0.22 -19.17
N GLU A 48 8.48 -0.56 -19.44
CA GLU A 48 9.69 -0.56 -18.61
C GLU A 48 10.23 0.88 -18.40
N GLN A 49 10.38 1.24 -17.13
CA GLN A 49 10.91 2.55 -16.75
C GLN A 49 12.43 2.56 -16.82
N ASN A 50 12.95 2.98 -17.98
CA ASN A 50 14.39 3.02 -18.26
C ASN A 50 15.12 4.25 -17.70
N THR A 51 14.40 5.24 -17.17
CA THR A 51 14.97 6.52 -16.73
C THR A 51 14.22 7.09 -15.54
N ARG A 52 14.93 7.75 -14.63
CA ARG A 52 14.32 8.57 -13.58
C ARG A 52 13.52 9.71 -14.20
N ARG A 53 12.28 9.89 -13.75
CA ARG A 53 11.39 10.98 -14.16
C ARG A 53 11.11 11.87 -12.95
N THR A 54 11.09 13.19 -13.15
CA THR A 54 10.78 14.16 -12.10
C THR A 54 9.70 15.11 -12.60
N VAL A 55 8.70 15.34 -11.76
CA VAL A 55 7.64 16.33 -12.00
C VAL A 55 7.64 17.28 -10.81
N THR A 56 7.71 18.59 -11.09
CA THR A 56 7.63 19.63 -10.08
C THR A 56 6.39 20.48 -10.34
N LEU A 57 5.55 20.60 -9.32
CA LEU A 57 4.38 21.46 -9.33
C LEU A 57 4.59 22.55 -8.28
N SER A 58 4.35 23.80 -8.66
CA SER A 58 4.55 24.97 -7.79
C SER A 58 3.31 25.86 -7.79
N ASP A 59 2.86 26.26 -6.61
CA ASP A 59 1.79 27.23 -6.41
C ASP A 59 2.15 28.14 -5.24
N ALA A 60 1.98 29.45 -5.40
CA ALA A 60 2.34 30.45 -4.39
C ALA A 60 1.53 30.34 -3.09
N ARG A 61 0.40 29.61 -3.10
CA ARG A 61 -0.46 29.37 -1.94
C ARG A 61 0.00 28.19 -1.09
N VAL A 62 0.99 27.42 -1.54
CA VAL A 62 1.52 26.27 -0.81
C VAL A 62 2.43 26.76 0.32
N SER A 63 1.98 26.59 1.56
CA SER A 63 2.75 26.94 2.76
C SER A 63 3.73 25.86 3.19
N VAL A 64 3.39 24.59 2.95
CA VAL A 64 4.24 23.43 3.25
C VAL A 64 4.33 22.59 1.98
N PRO A 65 5.48 22.55 1.30
CA PRO A 65 5.64 21.70 0.13
C PRO A 65 5.76 20.23 0.54
N SER A 66 5.57 19.32 -0.40
CA SER A 66 5.78 17.89 -0.20
C SER A 66 6.58 17.30 -1.35
N PHE A 67 7.29 16.22 -1.06
CA PHE A 67 7.92 15.40 -2.11
C PHE A 67 7.38 13.97 -2.04
N SER A 68 7.49 13.28 -3.18
CA SER A 68 7.33 11.84 -3.25
C SER A 68 8.33 11.26 -4.24
N THR A 69 9.01 10.18 -3.86
CA THR A 69 9.76 9.32 -4.79
C THR A 69 9.08 7.96 -4.86
N GLN A 70 9.06 7.36 -6.04
CA GLN A 70 8.30 6.14 -6.33
C GLN A 70 9.11 5.21 -7.22
N TRP A 71 8.99 3.91 -6.97
CA TRP A 71 9.55 2.84 -7.79
C TRP A 71 8.43 1.92 -8.23
N VAL A 72 8.50 1.44 -9.47
CA VAL A 72 7.68 0.32 -9.93
C VAL A 72 8.27 -0.96 -9.34
N VAL A 73 7.45 -1.73 -8.64
CA VAL A 73 7.83 -2.97 -7.95
C VAL A 73 6.77 -4.04 -8.16
N PRO A 74 7.08 -5.33 -7.99
CA PRO A 74 6.08 -6.39 -8.08
C PRO A 74 4.97 -6.25 -7.02
N SER A 75 3.75 -6.67 -7.35
CA SER A 75 2.64 -6.83 -6.40
C SER A 75 2.59 -8.28 -5.89
N TYR A 76 1.69 -8.60 -4.95
CA TYR A 76 1.44 -9.99 -4.55
C TYR A 76 1.01 -10.91 -5.71
N HIS A 77 0.53 -10.34 -6.81
CA HIS A 77 0.14 -11.12 -8.00
C HIS A 77 1.31 -11.37 -8.96
N THR A 78 2.28 -10.47 -9.03
CA THR A 78 3.39 -10.53 -10.00
C THR A 78 4.74 -10.89 -9.37
N ALA A 79 4.86 -10.78 -8.05
CA ALA A 79 6.03 -11.12 -7.28
C ALA A 79 6.37 -12.62 -7.31
N LYS A 80 7.66 -12.95 -7.24
CA LYS A 80 8.09 -14.29 -6.87
C LYS A 80 7.82 -14.52 -5.37
N PRO A 81 7.71 -15.78 -4.92
CA PRO A 81 7.51 -16.09 -3.50
C PRO A 81 8.53 -15.38 -2.61
N GLY A 82 8.05 -14.59 -1.65
CA GLY A 82 8.88 -13.84 -0.69
C GLY A 82 9.24 -12.41 -1.11
N GLU A 83 9.06 -12.02 -2.38
CA GLU A 83 9.41 -10.65 -2.82
C GLU A 83 8.41 -9.61 -2.31
N ALA A 84 7.09 -9.87 -2.42
CA ALA A 84 6.07 -8.95 -1.95
C ALA A 84 6.07 -8.81 -0.42
N GLU A 85 6.26 -9.93 0.29
CA GLU A 85 6.38 -9.94 1.75
C GLU A 85 7.62 -9.18 2.22
N ALA A 86 8.73 -9.28 1.47
CA ALA A 86 9.92 -8.49 1.74
C ALA A 86 9.69 -6.99 1.53
N LEU A 87 8.89 -6.60 0.53
CA LEU A 87 8.51 -5.21 0.29
C LEU A 87 7.61 -4.65 1.40
N ASP A 88 6.67 -5.44 1.94
CA ASP A 88 5.87 -5.04 3.09
C ASP A 88 6.75 -4.81 4.33
N LEU A 89 7.64 -5.74 4.63
CA LEU A 89 8.57 -5.59 5.76
C LEU A 89 9.55 -4.43 5.53
N LEU A 90 10.00 -4.18 4.30
CA LEU A 90 10.80 -3.02 3.96
C LEU A 90 10.05 -1.71 4.20
N ALA A 91 8.76 -1.65 3.82
CA ALA A 91 7.92 -0.49 4.09
C ALA A 91 7.76 -0.22 5.59
N GLU A 92 7.57 -1.28 6.38
CA GLU A 92 7.51 -1.20 7.85
C GLU A 92 8.84 -0.73 8.46
N ILE A 93 9.97 -1.27 8.00
CA ILE A 93 11.30 -0.88 8.51
C ILE A 93 11.62 0.59 8.19
N LEU A 94 11.37 1.03 6.95
CA LEU A 94 11.62 2.42 6.55
C LEU A 94 10.61 3.39 7.17
N GLY A 95 9.34 3.00 7.22
CA GLY A 95 8.18 3.89 7.41
C GLY A 95 7.24 3.56 8.56
N GLY A 96 7.58 2.64 9.45
CA GLY A 96 6.81 2.17 10.62
C GLY A 96 6.57 3.23 11.72
N GLY A 97 6.08 4.39 11.32
CA GLY A 97 5.83 5.55 12.17
C GLY A 97 7.09 6.09 12.83
N ASN A 98 6.97 6.41 14.12
CA ASN A 98 8.04 7.09 14.86
C ASN A 98 9.28 6.22 15.08
N ARG A 99 9.24 4.93 14.77
CA ARG A 99 10.37 4.00 14.92
C ARG A 99 11.07 3.68 13.60
N GLY A 100 10.41 3.95 12.47
CA GLY A 100 10.97 3.68 11.15
C GLY A 100 12.24 4.49 10.87
N ARG A 101 13.14 3.95 10.06
CA ARG A 101 14.43 4.57 9.75
C ARG A 101 14.29 6.00 9.23
N LEU A 102 13.32 6.25 8.34
CA LEU A 102 13.12 7.59 7.76
C LEU A 102 12.71 8.62 8.80
N TYR A 103 11.83 8.27 9.73
CA TYR A 103 11.44 9.20 10.80
C TYR A 103 12.62 9.50 11.72
N GLN A 104 13.35 8.46 12.15
CA GLN A 104 14.51 8.62 13.01
C GLN A 104 15.61 9.46 12.34
N ALA A 105 15.93 9.20 11.08
CA ALA A 105 16.96 9.93 10.37
C ALA A 105 16.53 11.37 10.03
N LEU A 106 15.38 11.56 9.39
CA LEU A 106 14.99 12.86 8.82
C LEU A 106 14.32 13.77 9.84
N ALA A 107 13.47 13.25 10.73
CA ALA A 107 12.71 14.06 11.67
C ALA A 107 13.42 14.24 13.02
N VAL A 108 14.08 13.19 13.53
CA VAL A 108 14.72 13.21 14.86
C VAL A 108 16.18 13.66 14.77
N GLN A 109 17.01 12.97 14.00
CA GLN A 109 18.46 13.21 13.97
C GLN A 109 18.82 14.47 13.18
N GLN A 110 18.31 14.59 11.95
CA GLN A 110 18.59 15.74 11.09
C GLN A 110 17.63 16.90 11.34
N GLY A 111 16.42 16.60 11.80
CA GLY A 111 15.41 17.61 12.09
C GLY A 111 14.82 18.33 10.88
N ILE A 112 15.02 17.78 9.67
CA ILE A 112 14.66 18.39 8.39
C ILE A 112 13.26 18.03 7.89
N ALA A 113 12.63 16.97 8.43
CA ALA A 113 11.29 16.54 8.01
C ALA A 113 10.24 16.75 9.10
N SER A 114 9.08 17.26 8.72
CA SER A 114 7.86 17.27 9.56
C SER A 114 7.08 15.97 9.44
N SER A 115 7.24 15.26 8.32
CA SER A 115 6.74 13.90 8.12
C SER A 115 7.62 13.14 7.15
N ALA A 116 7.74 11.83 7.37
CA ALA A 116 8.32 10.88 6.45
C ALA A 116 7.50 9.59 6.53
N ARG A 117 7.00 9.10 5.39
CA ARG A 117 6.10 7.95 5.30
C ARG A 117 6.50 7.06 4.14
N VAL A 118 6.20 5.78 4.27
CA VAL A 118 6.38 4.80 3.20
C VAL A 118 5.07 4.11 2.91
N TYR A 119 4.86 3.78 1.65
CA TYR A 119 3.68 3.06 1.20
C TYR A 119 4.06 2.05 0.13
N PHE A 120 3.71 0.80 0.36
CA PHE A 120 3.73 -0.26 -0.64
C PHE A 120 2.28 -0.62 -0.98
N GLN A 121 1.97 -0.66 -2.28
CA GLN A 121 0.62 -0.96 -2.76
C GLN A 121 0.53 -2.42 -3.25
N GLY A 122 0.68 -3.40 -2.37
CA GLY A 122 0.86 -4.80 -2.75
C GLY A 122 -0.36 -5.52 -3.35
N THR A 123 -1.59 -5.04 -3.15
CA THR A 123 -2.82 -5.80 -3.46
C THR A 123 -3.36 -5.63 -4.89
N VAL A 124 -2.67 -4.86 -5.74
CA VAL A 124 -3.10 -4.64 -7.13
C VAL A 124 -2.71 -5.80 -8.05
N LEU A 125 -3.42 -5.93 -9.18
CA LEU A 125 -3.27 -7.08 -10.08
C LEU A 125 -2.03 -7.02 -11.00
N ASP A 126 -1.50 -5.83 -11.30
CA ASP A 126 -0.22 -5.67 -12.04
C ASP A 126 0.92 -5.35 -11.08
N ASP A 127 2.13 -5.19 -11.63
CA ASP A 127 3.19 -4.44 -10.96
C ASP A 127 2.65 -3.10 -10.43
N THR A 128 3.19 -2.72 -9.28
CA THR A 128 2.66 -1.67 -8.42
C THR A 128 3.75 -0.66 -8.09
N LYS A 129 3.48 0.20 -7.10
CA LYS A 129 4.44 1.18 -6.61
C LYS A 129 4.84 0.97 -5.16
N PHE A 130 6.11 1.23 -4.90
CA PHE A 130 6.67 1.52 -3.59
C PHE A 130 6.98 3.00 -3.54
N ALA A 131 6.53 3.71 -2.51
CA ALA A 131 6.60 5.16 -2.48
C ALA A 131 7.06 5.68 -1.12
N ILE A 132 7.97 6.64 -1.13
CA ILE A 132 8.35 7.43 0.04
C ILE A 132 7.76 8.83 -0.13
N TYR A 133 7.15 9.34 0.93
CA TYR A 133 6.57 10.68 1.00
C TYR A 133 7.19 11.45 2.15
N GLY A 134 7.28 12.76 2.01
CA GLY A 134 7.62 13.60 3.14
C GLY A 134 7.36 15.08 2.90
N ALA A 135 7.44 15.82 3.99
CA ALA A 135 7.32 17.28 4.00
C ALA A 135 8.47 17.86 4.83
N PRO A 136 9.12 18.94 4.36
CA PRO A 136 10.22 19.55 5.08
C PRO A 136 9.75 20.24 6.36
N ARG A 137 10.71 20.61 7.19
CA ARG A 137 10.54 21.40 8.40
C ARG A 137 11.64 22.45 8.48
N GLY A 138 11.30 23.64 8.97
CA GLY A 138 12.24 24.75 9.06
C GLY A 138 12.68 25.19 7.67
N ASP A 139 13.99 25.39 7.50
CA ASP A 139 14.60 25.89 6.26
C ASP A 139 14.98 24.78 5.26
N ALA A 140 14.66 23.52 5.58
CA ALA A 140 14.97 22.38 4.71
C ALA A 140 14.18 22.44 3.39
N LYS A 141 14.83 22.03 2.30
CA LYS A 141 14.25 21.99 0.96
C LYS A 141 13.82 20.56 0.61
N LEU A 142 12.95 20.42 -0.39
CA LEU A 142 12.54 19.10 -0.89
C LEU A 142 13.72 18.24 -1.33
N ALA A 143 14.75 18.85 -1.92
CA ALA A 143 15.96 18.15 -2.35
C ALA A 143 16.75 17.55 -1.18
N ASP A 144 16.76 18.22 -0.02
CA ASP A 144 17.45 17.72 1.19
C ASP A 144 16.76 16.45 1.70
N LEU A 145 15.42 16.45 1.70
CA LEU A 145 14.63 15.28 2.10
C LEU A 145 14.77 14.13 1.11
N GLU A 146 14.75 14.43 -0.19
CA GLU A 146 14.94 13.42 -1.23
C GLU A 146 16.32 12.75 -1.11
N ALA A 147 17.38 13.54 -0.92
CA ALA A 147 18.73 13.01 -0.73
C ALA A 147 18.85 12.17 0.55
N ALA A 148 18.27 12.64 1.66
CA ALA A 148 18.28 11.90 2.93
C ALA A 148 17.50 10.58 2.83
N ALA A 149 16.34 10.56 2.17
CA ALA A 149 15.56 9.35 1.95
C ALA A 149 16.31 8.36 1.03
N ALA A 150 16.94 8.85 -0.03
CA ALA A 150 17.76 8.03 -0.93
C ALA A 150 18.95 7.40 -0.19
N ALA A 151 19.58 8.13 0.75
CA ALA A 151 20.66 7.61 1.58
C ALA A 151 20.21 6.48 2.52
N GLU A 152 19.00 6.56 3.10
CA GLU A 152 18.44 5.46 3.90
C GLU A 152 18.18 4.21 3.05
N VAL A 153 17.61 4.38 1.84
CA VAL A 153 17.39 3.27 0.93
C VAL A 153 18.72 2.63 0.51
N ALA A 154 19.73 3.45 0.17
CA ALA A 154 21.06 2.97 -0.19
C ALA A 154 21.72 2.19 0.96
N ARG A 155 21.61 2.67 2.21
CA ARG A 155 22.12 1.97 3.39
C ARG A 155 21.48 0.61 3.60
N ILE A 156 20.16 0.48 3.42
CA ILE A 156 19.51 -0.83 3.48
C ILE A 156 20.03 -1.74 2.36
N ALA A 157 20.23 -1.21 1.16
CA ALA A 157 20.73 -2.00 0.03
C ALA A 157 22.17 -2.48 0.22
N GLU A 158 23.03 -1.67 0.86
CA GLU A 158 24.44 -1.98 1.11
C GLU A 158 24.66 -2.81 2.37
N ASP A 159 24.12 -2.36 3.51
CA ASP A 159 24.38 -2.93 4.84
C ASP A 159 23.30 -3.93 5.28
N GLY A 160 22.15 -3.93 4.61
CA GLY A 160 20.98 -4.73 5.00
C GLY A 160 20.23 -4.17 6.21
N VAL A 161 19.46 -5.08 6.84
CA VAL A 161 18.68 -4.83 8.05
C VAL A 161 19.16 -5.75 9.16
N SER A 162 19.14 -5.27 10.40
CA SER A 162 19.52 -6.11 11.53
C SER A 162 18.42 -7.12 11.86
N ASN A 163 18.78 -8.25 12.48
CA ASN A 163 17.78 -9.24 12.93
C ASN A 163 16.80 -8.66 13.95
N GLU A 164 17.25 -7.73 14.78
CA GLU A 164 16.39 -7.04 15.76
C GLU A 164 15.37 -6.14 15.06
N GLU A 165 15.80 -5.37 14.06
CA GLU A 165 14.94 -4.51 13.27
C GLU A 165 13.90 -5.33 12.48
N LEU A 166 14.35 -6.41 11.84
CA LEU A 166 13.46 -7.33 11.14
C LEU A 166 12.46 -7.99 12.08
N GLY A 167 12.89 -8.40 13.28
CA GLY A 167 12.01 -8.96 14.31
C GLY A 167 10.91 -7.98 14.70
N LYS A 168 11.28 -6.75 15.02
CA LYS A 168 10.32 -5.69 15.36
C LYS A 168 9.35 -5.38 14.22
N ALA A 169 9.82 -5.36 12.98
CA ALA A 169 8.98 -5.14 11.81
C ALA A 169 7.95 -6.26 11.65
N LYS A 170 8.35 -7.52 11.81
CA LYS A 170 7.43 -8.67 11.78
C LYS A 170 6.38 -8.60 12.89
N ASP A 171 6.81 -8.30 14.12
CA ASP A 171 5.91 -8.17 15.26
C ASP A 171 4.88 -7.06 15.03
N HIS A 172 5.33 -5.90 14.55
CA HIS A 172 4.43 -4.77 14.26
C HIS A 172 3.47 -5.07 13.11
N TYR A 173 3.96 -5.72 12.05
CA TYR A 173 3.12 -6.15 10.94
C TYR A 173 2.02 -7.12 11.41
N LEU A 174 2.36 -8.10 12.27
CA LEU A 174 1.39 -9.01 12.86
C LEU A 174 0.38 -8.27 13.76
N LEU A 175 0.85 -7.33 14.58
CA LEU A 175 -0.03 -6.50 15.42
C LEU A 175 -1.02 -5.68 14.59
N ASN A 176 -0.58 -5.10 13.47
CA ASN A 176 -1.47 -4.37 12.56
C ASN A 176 -2.55 -5.28 11.95
N MET A 177 -2.23 -6.55 11.70
CA MET A 177 -3.21 -7.54 11.25
C MET A 177 -4.21 -7.91 12.35
N ILE A 178 -3.76 -8.01 13.61
CA ILE A 178 -4.67 -8.26 14.74
C ILE A 178 -5.60 -7.05 14.96
N PHE A 179 -5.08 -5.82 14.88
CA PHE A 179 -5.92 -4.62 14.95
C PHE A 179 -6.87 -4.50 13.76
N ALA A 180 -6.51 -5.07 12.61
CA ALA A 180 -7.40 -5.15 11.47
C ALA A 180 -8.64 -6.00 11.75
N GLU A 181 -8.54 -7.03 12.61
CA GLU A 181 -9.68 -7.86 13.02
C GLU A 181 -10.65 -7.13 13.94
N ASP A 182 -10.19 -6.16 14.72
CA ASP A 182 -11.04 -5.35 15.62
C ASP A 182 -11.91 -4.35 14.84
N ASN A 183 -11.51 -4.01 13.60
CA ASN A 183 -12.26 -3.11 12.74
C ASN A 183 -12.98 -3.88 11.61
N LEU A 184 -14.27 -4.13 11.81
CA LEU A 184 -15.12 -4.87 10.87
C LEU A 184 -15.14 -4.28 9.45
N ASP A 185 -15.09 -2.94 9.31
CA ASP A 185 -15.07 -2.27 8.00
C ASP A 185 -13.75 -2.53 7.27
N TRP A 186 -12.64 -2.47 7.99
CA TRP A 186 -11.32 -2.73 7.45
C TRP A 186 -11.14 -4.20 7.09
N LEU A 187 -11.60 -5.12 7.94
CA LEU A 187 -11.63 -6.54 7.65
C LEU A 187 -12.42 -6.82 6.37
N ALA A 188 -13.66 -6.31 6.27
CA ALA A 188 -14.48 -6.45 5.06
C ALA A 188 -13.79 -5.90 3.81
N SER A 189 -13.05 -4.78 3.95
CA SER A 189 -12.28 -4.17 2.87
C SER A 189 -11.12 -5.05 2.41
N ILE A 190 -10.42 -5.73 3.33
CA ILE A 190 -9.37 -6.71 2.98
C ILE A 190 -9.96 -7.83 2.14
N TYR A 191 -10.99 -8.53 2.64
CA TYR A 191 -11.63 -9.62 1.89
C TYR A 191 -12.17 -9.16 0.53
N GLY A 192 -12.86 -8.02 0.50
CA GLY A 192 -13.42 -7.46 -0.73
C GLY A 192 -12.33 -7.12 -1.75
N SER A 193 -11.24 -6.49 -1.32
CA SER A 193 -10.13 -6.12 -2.21
C SER A 193 -9.40 -7.36 -2.75
N THR A 194 -9.08 -8.34 -1.90
CA THR A 194 -8.42 -9.58 -2.29
C THR A 194 -9.25 -10.37 -3.31
N LEU A 195 -10.55 -10.55 -3.05
CA LEU A 195 -11.44 -11.24 -3.99
C LEU A 195 -11.62 -10.46 -5.31
N ALA A 196 -11.70 -9.13 -5.24
CA ALA A 196 -11.85 -8.29 -6.42
C ALA A 196 -10.60 -8.28 -7.32
N THR A 197 -9.42 -8.53 -6.75
CA THR A 197 -8.15 -8.62 -7.47
C THR A 197 -7.72 -10.05 -7.78
N GLY A 198 -8.62 -11.04 -7.61
CA GLY A 198 -8.38 -12.43 -8.02
C GLY A 198 -7.55 -13.24 -7.03
N GLY A 199 -7.33 -12.72 -5.82
CA GLY A 199 -6.79 -13.49 -4.71
C GLY A 199 -7.80 -14.46 -4.12
N THR A 200 -7.31 -15.32 -3.23
CA THR A 200 -8.11 -16.30 -2.47
C THR A 200 -8.07 -15.96 -0.99
N VAL A 201 -9.18 -16.18 -0.30
CA VAL A 201 -9.37 -15.97 1.14
C VAL A 201 -9.75 -17.26 1.83
#